data_AF-A0A1M5BKC1-F1
#
_entry.id   AF-A0A1M5BKC1-F1
#
_cell.length_a   1.000
_cell.length_b   1.000
_cell.length_c   1.000
_cell.angle_alpha   90.00
_cell.angle_beta   90.00
_cell.angle_gamma   90.00
#
_symmetry.space_group_name_H-M   'P 1'
#
loop_
_entity.id
_entity.type
_entity.pdbx_description
1 polymer ?
#
loop_
_entity_poly.entity_id
_entity_poly.type
_entity_poly.pdbx_seq_one_letter_code
_entity_poly.pdbx_strand_id
1 'polypeptide(L)'
;MSADGAFVEAPRGTTAREVEREARQRGAVPHVVDAAAAESKAGALGAFGSALSFPSWYGRNLDALFDCLTDLSWLPAGDHVLVWPGHRALAAKDRTAYDGIRTVLSDAVETNPRLSVVLTDA
;
A
#
# COMPACT_ATOMS: atom_id res chain seq x y z
N MET A 1 0.64 17.07 10.19
CA MET A 1 -0.54 16.20 10.01
C MET A 1 -0.14 14.83 10.50
N SER A 2 -0.69 14.34 11.61
CA SER A 2 -0.50 12.94 12.00
C SER A 2 -1.33 12.11 11.03
N ALA A 3 -0.66 11.30 10.21
CA ALA A 3 -1.27 10.48 9.17
C ALA A 3 -1.44 9.03 9.65
N ASP A 4 -1.81 8.86 10.92
CA ASP A 4 -2.00 7.55 11.52
C ASP A 4 -3.37 7.02 11.10
N GLY A 5 -3.41 5.84 10.47
CA GLY A 5 -4.65 5.27 9.93
C GLY A 5 -5.20 6.06 8.73
N ALA A 6 -4.34 6.62 7.89
CA ALA A 6 -4.77 7.47 6.77
C ALA A 6 -4.50 6.85 5.40
N PHE A 7 -5.48 6.95 4.49
CA PHE A 7 -5.31 6.73 3.06
C PHE A 7 -5.11 8.08 2.37
N VAL A 8 -3.91 8.34 1.86
CA VAL A 8 -3.50 9.67 1.38
C VAL A 8 -2.92 9.59 -0.03
N GLU A 9 -3.36 10.48 -0.91
CA GLU A 9 -2.67 10.77 -2.16
C GLU A 9 -1.71 11.94 -1.91
N ALA A 10 -0.41 11.68 -2.00
CA ALA A 10 0.62 12.66 -1.64
C ALA A 10 0.64 13.86 -2.61
N PRO A 11 1.11 15.04 -2.17
CA PRO A 11 1.34 16.16 -3.06
C PRO A 11 2.21 15.75 -4.25
N ARG A 12 1.91 16.31 -5.43
CA ARG A 12 2.70 16.03 -6.64
C ARG A 12 4.18 16.30 -6.40
N GLY A 13 5.04 15.38 -6.86
CA GLY A 13 6.49 15.45 -6.68
C GLY A 13 7.00 14.85 -5.37
N THR A 14 6.12 14.48 -4.44
CA THR A 14 6.52 13.69 -3.26
C THR A 14 7.03 12.33 -3.71
N THR A 15 8.22 11.96 -3.27
CA THR A 15 8.85 10.68 -3.63
C THR A 15 8.58 9.61 -2.57
N ALA A 16 8.59 8.34 -2.98
CA ALA A 16 8.52 7.23 -2.03
C ALA A 16 9.58 7.33 -0.90
N ARG A 17 10.80 7.75 -1.24
CA ARG A 17 11.90 7.91 -0.26
C ARG A 17 11.61 8.96 0.81
N GLU A 18 10.95 10.05 0.45
CA GLU A 18 10.56 11.09 1.41
C GLU A 18 9.52 10.55 2.39
N VAL A 19 8.52 9.83 1.88
CA VAL A 19 7.47 9.18 2.69
C VAL A 19 8.09 8.12 3.62
N GLU A 20 9.00 7.28 3.11
CA GLU A 20 9.73 6.30 3.92
C GLU A 20 10.49 6.97 5.08
N ARG A 21 11.20 8.07 4.79
CA ARG A 21 11.97 8.81 5.79
C ARG A 21 11.04 9.37 6.87
N GLU A 22 9.91 9.96 6.48
CA GLU A 22 8.94 10.51 7.41
C GLU A 22 8.29 9.42 8.27
N ALA A 23 7.90 8.29 7.66
CA ALA A 23 7.37 7.13 8.38
C ALA A 23 8.34 6.64 9.47
N ARG A 24 9.62 6.47 9.12
CA ARG A 24 10.65 6.06 10.08
C ARG A 24 10.86 7.09 11.20
N GLN A 25 10.80 8.39 10.88
CA GLN A 25 10.94 9.46 11.88
C GLN A 25 9.83 9.46 12.93
N ARG A 26 8.63 9.00 12.58
CA ARG A 26 7.51 8.82 13.53
C ARG A 26 7.47 7.43 14.17
N GLY A 27 8.43 6.55 13.88
CA GLY A 27 8.51 5.20 14.44
C GLY A 27 7.68 4.14 13.69
N ALA A 28 7.10 4.49 12.54
CA ALA A 28 6.39 3.55 11.69
C ALA A 28 7.33 2.80 10.73
N VAL A 29 6.95 1.60 10.33
CA VAL A 29 7.70 0.76 9.38
C VAL A 29 7.16 0.99 7.96
N PRO A 30 7.94 1.57 7.04
CA PRO A 30 7.50 1.75 5.67
C PRO A 30 7.68 0.48 4.83
N HIS A 31 6.74 0.26 3.91
CA HIS A 31 6.73 -0.82 2.94
C HIS A 31 6.50 -0.23 1.56
N VAL A 32 7.47 -0.33 0.66
CA VAL A 32 7.40 0.29 -0.68
C VAL A 32 7.05 -0.75 -1.72
N VAL A 33 6.00 -0.50 -2.48
CA VAL A 33 5.56 -1.34 -3.60
C VAL A 33 6.48 -1.10 -4.80
N ASP A 34 6.91 -2.18 -5.46
CA ASP A 34 7.62 -2.09 -6.73
C ASP A 34 6.70 -1.52 -7.83
N ALA A 35 6.97 -0.27 -8.23
CA ALA A 35 6.18 0.44 -9.24
C ALA A 35 6.20 -0.27 -10.60
N ALA A 36 7.33 -0.87 -11.00
CA ALA A 36 7.47 -1.52 -12.30
C ALA A 36 6.62 -2.81 -12.35
N ALA A 37 6.57 -3.55 -11.25
CA ALA A 37 5.72 -4.72 -11.12
C ALA A 37 4.22 -4.33 -11.06
N ALA A 38 3.89 -3.13 -10.59
CA ALA A 38 2.51 -2.72 -10.32
C ALA A 38 1.73 -2.16 -11.53
N GLU A 39 2.21 -2.32 -12.77
CA GLU A 39 1.53 -1.79 -13.97
C GLU A 39 0.35 -2.65 -14.48
N SER A 40 0.07 -3.79 -13.85
CA SER A 40 -1.09 -4.64 -14.13
C SER A 40 -1.77 -5.06 -12.82
N LYS A 41 -3.04 -5.49 -12.87
CA LYS A 41 -3.73 -5.96 -11.66
C LYS A 41 -2.96 -7.07 -10.93
N ALA A 42 -2.58 -8.11 -11.67
CA ALA A 42 -1.86 -9.25 -11.10
C ALA A 42 -0.47 -8.85 -10.58
N GLY A 43 0.21 -7.97 -11.30
CA GLY A 43 1.51 -7.43 -10.90
C GLY A 43 1.42 -6.58 -9.64
N ALA A 44 0.42 -5.69 -9.53
CA ALA A 44 0.17 -4.88 -8.34
C ALA A 44 -0.14 -5.75 -7.12
N LEU A 45 -1.04 -6.73 -7.25
CA LEU A 45 -1.36 -7.68 -6.18
C LEU A 45 -0.12 -8.46 -5.73
N GLY A 46 0.71 -8.93 -6.67
CA GLY A 46 1.98 -9.55 -6.35
C GLY A 46 2.95 -8.61 -5.62
N ALA A 47 3.06 -7.36 -6.08
CA ALA A 47 3.96 -6.36 -5.52
C ALA A 47 3.57 -5.97 -4.09
N PHE A 48 2.28 -5.84 -3.77
CA PHE A 48 1.82 -5.67 -2.38
C PHE A 48 2.22 -6.85 -1.50
N GLY A 49 1.98 -8.07 -1.97
CA GLY A 49 2.35 -9.28 -1.24
C GLY A 49 3.85 -9.37 -0.96
N SER A 50 4.69 -8.98 -1.91
CA SER A 50 6.14 -8.90 -1.70
C SER A 50 6.53 -7.78 -0.72
N ALA A 51 5.98 -6.58 -0.87
CA ALA A 51 6.32 -5.42 -0.04
C ALA A 51 5.97 -5.64 1.45
N LEU A 52 4.84 -6.29 1.72
CA LEU A 52 4.35 -6.55 3.08
C LEU A 52 4.66 -7.96 3.59
N SER A 53 5.49 -8.72 2.86
CA SER A 53 5.86 -10.11 3.19
C SER A 53 4.64 -10.99 3.50
N PHE A 54 3.60 -10.91 2.66
CA PHE A 54 2.37 -11.66 2.85
C PHE A 54 2.62 -13.18 2.91
N PRO A 55 1.81 -13.92 3.70
CA PRO A 55 1.96 -15.36 3.82
C PRO A 55 1.75 -16.12 2.51
N SER A 56 2.21 -17.37 2.48
CA SER A 56 2.11 -18.25 1.31
C SER A 56 0.67 -18.56 0.87
N TRP A 57 -0.32 -18.39 1.76
CA TRP A 57 -1.73 -18.57 1.45
C TRP A 57 -2.36 -17.37 0.73
N TYR A 58 -1.62 -16.27 0.53
CA TYR A 58 -2.13 -15.07 -0.14
C TYR A 58 -2.62 -15.37 -1.57
N GLY A 59 -3.94 -15.30 -1.75
CA GLY A 59 -4.63 -15.72 -2.97
C GLY A 59 -4.53 -14.77 -4.17
N ARG A 60 -3.80 -13.64 -4.04
CA ARG A 60 -3.60 -12.66 -5.13
C ARG A 60 -4.90 -12.20 -5.81
N ASN A 61 -5.90 -11.89 -4.99
CA ASN A 61 -7.17 -11.27 -5.40
C ASN A 61 -7.50 -10.13 -4.42
N LEU A 62 -8.59 -9.39 -4.67
CA LEU A 62 -8.95 -8.21 -3.87
C LEU A 62 -9.37 -8.58 -2.44
N ASP A 63 -10.12 -9.67 -2.26
CA ASP A 63 -10.55 -10.14 -0.94
C ASP A 63 -9.35 -10.59 -0.11
N ALA A 64 -8.45 -11.38 -0.70
CA ALA A 64 -7.22 -11.81 -0.06
C ALA A 64 -6.28 -10.64 0.27
N LEU A 65 -6.31 -9.57 -0.54
CA LEU A 65 -5.56 -8.34 -0.25
C LEU A 65 -6.15 -7.66 0.98
N PHE A 66 -7.47 -7.52 1.07
CA PHE A 66 -8.15 -6.96 2.23
C PHE A 66 -7.85 -7.76 3.50
N ASP A 67 -7.99 -9.08 3.45
CA ASP A 67 -7.71 -9.97 4.59
C ASP A 67 -6.28 -9.78 5.09
N CYS A 68 -5.30 -9.69 4.17
CA CYS A 68 -3.91 -9.53 4.57
C CYS A 68 -3.59 -8.12 5.09
N LEU A 69 -4.25 -7.07 4.60
CA LEU A 69 -4.02 -5.71 5.06
C LEU A 69 -4.67 -5.43 6.43
N THR A 70 -5.74 -6.17 6.75
CA THR A 70 -6.45 -6.06 8.02
C THR A 70 -5.83 -6.91 9.14
N ASP A 71 -5.10 -7.97 8.79
CA ASP A 71 -4.28 -8.76 9.71
C ASP A 71 -2.79 -8.70 9.30
N LEU A 72 -2.03 -7.80 9.92
CA LEU A 72 -0.58 -7.68 9.71
C LEU A 72 0.23 -8.42 10.80
N SER A 73 -0.34 -9.44 11.45
CA SER A 73 0.25 -10.08 12.62
C SER A 73 1.60 -10.78 12.40
N TRP A 74 1.98 -11.07 11.15
CA TRP A 74 3.31 -11.60 10.81
C TRP A 74 4.41 -10.53 10.71
N LEU A 75 4.05 -9.25 10.66
CA LEU A 75 5.00 -8.15 10.66
C LEU A 75 5.40 -7.77 12.10
N PRO A 76 6.54 -7.08 12.29
CA PRO A 76 6.88 -6.51 13.58
C PRO A 76 5.76 -5.61 14.10
N ALA A 77 5.49 -5.66 15.41
CA ALA A 77 4.47 -4.81 16.02
C ALA A 77 4.79 -3.31 15.81
N GLY A 78 3.74 -2.52 15.56
CA GLY A 78 3.83 -1.07 15.40
C GLY A 78 2.94 -0.59 14.27
N ASP A 79 3.13 0.67 13.89
CA ASP A 79 2.44 1.28 12.76
C ASP A 79 3.17 0.98 11.46
N HIS A 80 2.42 0.77 10.39
CA HIS A 80 2.90 0.41 9.08
C HIS A 80 2.46 1.43 8.04
N VAL A 81 3.36 1.81 7.14
CA VAL A 81 3.08 2.75 6.06
C VAL A 81 3.34 2.06 4.74
N LEU A 82 2.26 1.69 4.04
CA LEU A 82 2.36 1.19 2.68
C LEU A 82 2.48 2.36 1.70
N VAL A 83 3.55 2.37 0.92
CA VAL A 83 3.80 3.38 -0.10
C VAL A 83 3.64 2.75 -1.47
N TRP A 84 2.70 3.26 -2.28
CA TRP A 84 2.48 2.80 -3.65
C TRP A 84 2.91 3.87 -4.66
N PRO A 85 4.19 3.85 -5.07
CA PRO A 85 4.70 4.76 -6.09
C PRO A 85 4.22 4.39 -7.49
N GLY A 86 4.10 5.40 -8.36
CA GLY A 86 3.74 5.22 -9.76
C GLY A 86 2.35 4.64 -9.97
N HIS A 87 1.46 4.67 -8.97
CA HIS A 87 0.14 4.03 -9.00
C HIS A 87 -0.72 4.43 -10.22
N ARG A 88 -0.48 5.62 -10.78
CA ARG A 88 -1.16 6.10 -11.99
C ARG A 88 -0.86 5.28 -13.24
N ALA A 89 0.25 4.54 -13.29
CA ALA A 89 0.57 3.66 -14.41
C ALA A 89 -0.48 2.56 -14.57
N LEU A 90 -0.89 1.92 -13.47
CA LEU A 90 -2.01 0.97 -13.48
C LEU A 90 -3.30 1.69 -13.86
N ALA A 91 -3.54 2.86 -13.29
CA ALA A 91 -4.73 3.67 -13.53
C ALA A 91 -4.92 4.03 -15.02
N ALA A 92 -3.83 4.21 -15.77
CA ALA A 92 -3.85 4.48 -17.20
C ALA A 92 -4.09 3.22 -18.05
N LYS A 93 -3.64 2.05 -17.59
CA LYS A 93 -3.75 0.77 -18.30
C LYS A 93 -5.05 0.00 -18.01
N ASP A 94 -5.50 0.04 -16.76
CA ASP A 94 -6.67 -0.67 -16.25
C ASP A 94 -7.29 0.13 -15.09
N ARG A 95 -8.22 1.03 -15.46
CA ARG A 95 -8.96 1.87 -14.51
C ARG A 95 -9.74 1.03 -13.49
N THR A 96 -10.39 -0.04 -13.94
CA THR A 96 -11.23 -0.89 -13.10
C THR A 96 -10.41 -1.61 -12.04
N ALA A 97 -9.24 -2.17 -12.41
CA ALA A 97 -8.34 -2.79 -11.45
C ALA A 97 -7.79 -1.77 -10.44
N TYR A 98 -7.39 -0.59 -10.93
CA TYR A 98 -6.89 0.48 -10.09
C TYR A 98 -7.92 0.95 -9.06
N ASP A 99 -9.15 1.21 -9.48
CA ASP A 99 -10.23 1.66 -8.60
C ASP A 99 -10.55 0.58 -7.55
N GLY A 100 -10.64 -0.69 -7.96
CA GLY A 100 -10.89 -1.80 -7.04
C GLY A 100 -9.78 -1.99 -5.99
N ILE A 101 -8.51 -1.83 -6.37
CA ILE A 101 -7.39 -1.87 -5.40
C ILE A 101 -7.49 -0.67 -4.44
N ARG A 102 -7.77 0.54 -4.93
CA ARG A 102 -7.91 1.71 -4.06
C ARG A 102 -9.03 1.57 -3.04
N THR A 103 -10.17 1.02 -3.45
CA THR A 103 -11.27 0.71 -2.52
C THR A 103 -10.78 -0.22 -1.42
N VAL A 104 -10.15 -1.35 -1.76
CA VAL A 104 -9.61 -2.29 -0.76
C VAL A 104 -8.58 -1.63 0.16
N LEU A 105 -7.67 -0.81 -0.36
CA LEU A 105 -6.68 -0.11 0.44
C LEU A 105 -7.33 0.89 1.42
N SER A 106 -8.37 1.61 0.98
CA SER A 106 -9.12 2.53 1.83
C SER A 106 -9.86 1.77 2.94
N ASP A 107 -10.62 0.75 2.59
CA ASP A 107 -11.42 -0.05 3.53
C ASP A 107 -10.51 -0.76 4.56
N ALA A 108 -9.33 -1.23 4.14
CA ALA A 108 -8.38 -1.87 5.02
C ALA A 108 -7.77 -0.88 6.02
N VAL A 109 -7.49 0.36 5.62
CA VAL A 109 -7.03 1.44 6.53
C VAL A 109 -8.11 1.77 7.57
N GLU A 110 -9.38 1.81 7.18
CA GLU A 110 -10.49 2.02 8.11
C GLU A 110 -10.63 0.87 9.12
N THR A 111 -10.32 -0.35 8.70
CA THR A 111 -10.42 -1.57 9.52
C THR A 111 -9.18 -1.78 10.40
N ASN A 112 -8.00 -1.40 9.94
CA ASN A 112 -6.73 -1.56 10.63
C ASN A 112 -6.07 -0.20 10.90
N PRO A 113 -6.25 0.38 12.10
CA PRO A 113 -5.74 1.73 12.42
C PRO A 113 -4.22 1.81 12.46
N ARG A 114 -3.51 0.67 12.47
CA ARG A 114 -2.04 0.63 12.39
C ARG A 114 -1.53 0.72 10.95
N LEU A 115 -2.40 0.56 9.95
CA LEU A 115 -2.03 0.68 8.55
C LEU A 115 -2.33 2.09 8.05
N SER A 116 -1.34 2.70 7.42
CA SER A 116 -1.51 3.91 6.62
C SER A 116 -1.08 3.62 5.18
N VAL A 117 -1.73 4.25 4.22
CA VAL A 117 -1.44 4.08 2.79
C VAL A 117 -1.13 5.44 2.19
N VAL A 118 -0.01 5.54 1.48
CA VAL A 118 0.39 6.75 0.77
C VAL A 118 0.62 6.43 -0.70
N LEU A 119 -0.09 7.14 -1.58
CA LEU A 119 0.07 7.04 -3.02
C LEU A 119 1.00 8.16 -3.51
N THR A 120 2.03 7.82 -4.27
CA THR A 120 2.96 8.81 -4.86
C THR A 120 3.03 8.66 -6.37
N ASP A 121 3.25 9.76 -7.08
CA ASP A 121 3.45 9.71 -8.54
C ASP A 121 4.83 9.11 -8.91
N ALA A 122 5.81 9.11 -7.98
CA ALA A 122 7.19 8.62 -8.16
C ALA A 122 7.77 8.00 -6.89
#